data_AF-A0A561W594-F1
#
_entry.id   AF-A0A561W594-F1
#
_cell.length_a   1.000
_cell.length_b   1.000
_cell.length_c   1.000
_cell.angle_alpha   90.00
_cell.angle_beta   90.00
_cell.angle_gamma   90.00
#
_symmetry.space_group_name_H-M   'P 1'
#
loop_
_entity.id
_entity.type
_entity.pdbx_description
1 polymer ?
#
loop_
_entity_poly.entity_id
_entity_poly.type
_entity_poly.pdbx_seq_one_letter_code
_entity_poly.pdbx_strand_id
1 'polypeptide(L)'
;MLATGARIGEILALRWEDLDLAAERPTLTICGTLVFVKGQGFFRQPWTKSDAGWRMVVLPRFAVGMIMARKLVAADNPHDAIFASRRGTWLSPNNVRRQWREARADTDLAWVTPHTFRKTVATLIKEETDTKSAAAQLGHSSEEVTATHYIAKPAQAPDVSDILERLGTDHGKRHSPAPAAPNDAHG
;
A
#
# COMPACT_ATOMS: atom_id res chain seq x y z
N MET A 1 0.61 2.01 -0.61
CA MET A 1 0.31 1.60 0.78
C MET A 1 -1.16 1.83 1.11
N LEU A 2 -1.65 3.07 1.09
CA LEU A 2 -3.08 3.37 1.39
C LEU A 2 -4.06 2.62 0.45
N ALA A 3 -3.69 2.47 -0.82
CA ALA A 3 -4.48 1.76 -1.82
C ALA A 3 -4.61 0.23 -1.63
N THR A 4 -3.80 -0.38 -0.75
CA THR A 4 -3.71 -1.85 -0.68
C THR A 4 -3.57 -2.40 0.73
N GLY A 5 -3.08 -1.61 1.69
CA GLY A 5 -2.69 -2.07 3.02
C GLY A 5 -1.40 -2.91 3.05
N ALA A 6 -0.72 -3.07 1.92
CA ALA A 6 0.51 -3.85 1.82
C ALA A 6 1.66 -3.24 2.64
N ARG A 7 2.55 -4.10 3.13
CA ARG A 7 3.71 -3.67 3.93
C ARG A 7 4.67 -2.88 3.03
N ILE A 8 5.41 -1.94 3.61
CA ILE A 8 6.36 -1.12 2.84
C ILE A 8 7.41 -1.96 2.11
N GLY A 9 7.86 -3.08 2.68
CA GLY A 9 8.79 -4.00 2.03
C GLY A 9 8.19 -4.68 0.79
N GLU A 10 6.88 -4.99 0.83
CA GLU A 10 6.12 -5.53 -0.31
C GLU A 10 5.95 -4.45 -1.39
N ILE A 11 5.55 -3.23 -1.00
CA ILE A 11 5.35 -2.10 -1.93
C ILE A 11 6.66 -1.72 -2.64
N LEU A 12 7.77 -1.66 -1.93
CA LEU A 12 9.07 -1.30 -2.54
C LEU A 12 9.69 -2.45 -3.35
N ALA A 13 9.14 -3.67 -3.25
CA ALA A 13 9.55 -4.82 -4.05
C ALA A 13 8.73 -4.98 -5.34
N LEU A 14 7.75 -4.12 -5.60
CA LEU A 14 6.89 -4.24 -6.78
C LEU A 14 7.66 -3.97 -8.08
N ARG A 15 7.35 -4.80 -9.08
CA ARG A 15 7.83 -4.66 -10.45
C ARG A 15 6.69 -4.33 -11.40
N TRP A 16 7.01 -3.83 -12.59
CA TRP A 16 5.98 -3.54 -13.59
C TRP A 16 5.26 -4.81 -14.03
N GLU A 17 5.95 -5.94 -14.12
CA GLU A 17 5.33 -7.25 -14.41
C GLU A 17 4.36 -7.76 -13.32
N ASP A 18 4.42 -7.20 -12.10
CA ASP A 18 3.54 -7.61 -11.00
C ASP A 18 2.13 -6.95 -11.13
N LEU A 19 1.91 -6.06 -12.12
CA LEU A 19 0.67 -5.32 -12.36
C LEU A 19 -0.06 -5.77 -13.62
N ASP A 20 -1.38 -5.94 -13.51
CA ASP A 20 -2.27 -6.01 -14.67
C ASP A 20 -3.19 -4.79 -14.65
N LEU A 21 -2.78 -3.74 -15.37
CA LEU A 21 -3.53 -2.49 -15.48
C LEU A 21 -4.53 -2.47 -16.63
N ALA A 22 -4.49 -3.47 -17.52
CA ALA A 22 -5.32 -3.54 -18.72
C ALA A 22 -6.60 -4.35 -18.49
N ALA A 23 -6.64 -5.17 -17.44
CA ALA A 23 -7.85 -5.84 -16.99
C ALA A 23 -9.00 -4.86 -16.68
N GLU A 24 -10.24 -5.33 -16.85
CA GLU A 24 -11.47 -4.59 -16.49
C GLU A 24 -11.42 -4.07 -15.05
N ARG A 25 -10.89 -4.91 -14.15
CA ARG A 25 -10.53 -4.55 -12.78
C ARG A 25 -9.02 -4.63 -12.62
N PRO A 26 -8.30 -3.50 -12.62
CA PRO A 26 -6.84 -3.49 -12.51
C PRO A 26 -6.37 -4.20 -11.25
N THR A 27 -5.37 -5.08 -11.38
CA THR A 27 -4.86 -5.87 -10.26
C THR A 27 -3.37 -5.64 -10.01
N LEU A 28 -3.00 -5.90 -8.76
CA LEU A 28 -1.62 -5.99 -8.31
C LEU A 28 -1.39 -7.36 -7.67
N THR A 29 -0.39 -8.08 -8.14
CA THR A 29 0.11 -9.29 -7.48
C THR A 29 1.22 -8.94 -6.51
N ILE A 30 0.99 -9.18 -5.22
CA ILE A 30 2.01 -9.04 -4.17
C ILE A 30 2.64 -10.41 -3.99
N CYS A 31 3.88 -10.59 -4.45
CA CYS A 31 4.59 -11.87 -4.41
C CYS A 31 6.03 -11.78 -3.88
N GLY A 32 6.52 -10.59 -3.53
CA GLY A 32 7.88 -10.41 -3.04
C GLY A 32 7.99 -9.37 -1.94
N THR A 33 9.12 -9.37 -1.26
CA THR A 33 9.46 -8.36 -0.24
C THR A 33 10.93 -8.01 -0.30
N LEU A 34 11.26 -6.76 0.03
CA LEU A 34 12.64 -6.37 0.23
C LEU A 34 13.17 -6.90 1.56
N VAL A 35 14.33 -7.53 1.51
CA VAL A 35 15.12 -7.96 2.65
C VAL A 35 16.50 -7.30 2.59
N PHE A 36 17.10 -7.06 3.75
CA PHE A 36 18.45 -6.53 3.84
C PHE A 36 19.42 -7.66 4.16
N VAL A 37 20.44 -7.82 3.34
CA VAL A 37 21.53 -8.76 3.57
C VAL A 37 22.79 -7.97 3.89
N LYS A 38 23.36 -8.22 5.07
CA LYS A 38 24.58 -7.53 5.53
C LYS A 38 25.70 -7.76 4.50
N GLY A 39 26.33 -6.67 4.05
CA GLY A 39 27.39 -6.70 3.05
C GLY A 39 26.92 -6.70 1.60
N GLN A 40 25.64 -6.98 1.30
CA GLN A 40 25.10 -6.99 -0.06
C GLN A 40 24.02 -5.92 -0.30
N GLY A 41 23.41 -5.39 0.76
CA GLY A 41 22.39 -4.35 0.65
C GLY A 41 20.97 -4.91 0.57
N PHE A 42 20.08 -4.18 -0.10
CA PHE A 42 18.69 -4.60 -0.26
C PHE A 42 18.52 -5.51 -1.47
N PHE A 43 17.81 -6.61 -1.26
CA PHE A 43 17.48 -7.61 -2.27
C PHE A 43 15.98 -7.90 -2.23
N ARG A 44 15.39 -8.20 -3.39
CA ARG A 44 13.99 -8.66 -3.48
C ARG A 44 13.95 -10.17 -3.32
N GLN A 45 13.43 -10.62 -2.19
CA GLN A 45 13.02 -12.00 -2.02
C GLN A 45 11.77 -12.25 -2.88
N PRO A 46 11.77 -13.26 -3.78
CA PRO A 46 10.63 -13.53 -4.68
C PRO A 46 9.51 -14.33 -4.01
N TRP A 47 9.48 -14.32 -2.68
CA TRP A 47 8.39 -14.84 -1.86
C TRP A 47 8.19 -13.95 -0.64
N THR A 48 6.99 -14.02 -0.07
CA THR A 48 6.66 -13.38 1.19
C THR A 48 6.99 -14.30 2.36
N LYS A 49 7.15 -13.74 3.57
CA LYS A 49 7.47 -14.52 4.77
C LYS A 49 6.45 -15.63 5.10
N SER A 50 5.22 -15.51 4.63
CA SER A 50 4.19 -16.55 4.67
C SER A 50 3.46 -16.62 3.34
N ASP A 51 2.85 -17.77 3.03
CA ASP A 51 2.08 -17.99 1.80
C ASP A 51 0.92 -16.98 1.66
N ALA A 52 0.31 -16.57 2.78
CA ALA A 52 -0.73 -15.54 2.77
C ALA A 52 -0.26 -14.17 2.29
N GLY A 53 1.06 -13.91 2.31
CA GLY A 53 1.60 -12.70 1.71
C GLY A 53 1.53 -12.71 0.19
N TRP A 54 1.50 -13.90 -0.45
CA TRP A 54 1.36 -14.07 -1.89
C TRP A 54 -0.12 -13.98 -2.28
N ARG A 55 -0.52 -12.80 -2.78
CA ARG A 55 -1.92 -12.51 -3.07
C ARG A 55 -2.08 -11.53 -4.22
N MET A 56 -3.24 -11.59 -4.85
CA MET A 56 -3.68 -10.60 -5.81
C MET A 56 -4.70 -9.67 -5.16
N VAL A 57 -4.57 -8.37 -5.38
CA VAL A 57 -5.53 -7.35 -4.91
C VAL A 57 -6.01 -6.52 -6.09
N VAL A 58 -7.28 -6.13 -6.08
CA VAL A 58 -7.83 -5.17 -7.04
C VAL A 58 -7.44 -3.75 -6.61
N LEU A 59 -7.00 -2.93 -7.56
CA LEU A 59 -6.52 -1.58 -7.30
C LEU A 59 -7.68 -0.57 -7.41
N PRO A 60 -7.81 0.37 -6.45
CA PRO A 60 -8.67 1.53 -6.62
C PRO A 60 -8.14 2.45 -7.74
N ARG A 61 -9.02 3.24 -8.35
CA ARG A 61 -8.69 4.07 -9.53
C ARG A 61 -7.63 5.12 -9.21
N PHE A 62 -7.66 5.71 -8.01
CA PHE A 62 -6.63 6.68 -7.63
C PHE A 62 -5.22 6.05 -7.64
N ALA A 63 -5.11 4.77 -7.29
CA ALA A 63 -3.83 4.06 -7.31
C ALA A 63 -3.37 3.77 -8.73
N VAL A 64 -4.30 3.39 -9.62
CA VAL A 64 -4.03 3.23 -11.05
C VAL A 64 -3.50 4.53 -11.65
N GLY A 65 -4.16 5.65 -11.38
CA GLY A 65 -3.71 6.98 -11.83
C GLY A 65 -2.31 7.33 -11.32
N MET A 66 -2.01 7.09 -10.04
CA MET A 66 -0.68 7.31 -9.47
C MET A 66 0.41 6.43 -10.12
N ILE A 67 0.09 5.16 -10.39
CA ILE A 67 1.02 4.21 -11.01
C ILE A 67 1.28 4.59 -12.48
N MET A 68 0.24 4.96 -13.23
CA MET A 68 0.36 5.42 -14.61
C MET A 68 1.20 6.70 -14.70
N ALA A 69 0.91 7.70 -13.87
CA ALA A 69 1.70 8.93 -13.80
C ALA A 69 3.18 8.64 -13.48
N ARG A 70 3.43 7.68 -12.58
CA ARG A 70 4.78 7.23 -12.26
C ARG A 70 5.45 6.54 -13.45
N LYS A 71 4.74 5.71 -14.21
CA LYS A 71 5.28 4.99 -15.36
C LYS A 71 5.83 5.94 -16.43
N LEU A 72 5.18 7.09 -16.62
CA LEU A 72 5.61 8.12 -17.58
C LEU A 72 6.97 8.75 -17.27
N VAL A 73 7.37 8.77 -16.00
CA VAL A 73 8.62 9.40 -15.54
C VAL A 73 9.64 8.39 -15.00
N ALA A 74 9.29 7.10 -15.03
CA ALA A 74 10.16 6.05 -14.53
C ALA A 74 11.30 5.80 -15.54
N ALA A 75 12.52 5.73 -15.02
CA ALA A 75 13.65 5.24 -15.79
C ALA A 75 13.69 3.71 -15.73
N ASP A 76 14.11 3.10 -16.83
CA ASP A 76 14.41 1.67 -16.88
C ASP A 76 15.46 1.33 -15.82
N ASN A 77 15.32 0.14 -15.23
CA ASN A 77 16.26 -0.35 -14.25
C ASN A 77 16.40 -1.88 -14.34
N PRO A 78 17.53 -2.46 -13.90
CA PRO A 78 17.80 -3.89 -14.05
C PRO A 78 16.85 -4.83 -13.31
N HIS A 79 15.97 -4.29 -12.47
CA HIS A 79 15.06 -5.07 -11.63
C HIS A 79 13.60 -5.01 -12.07
N ASP A 80 13.30 -4.26 -13.15
CA ASP A 80 11.93 -3.91 -13.55
C ASP A 80 11.14 -3.23 -12.40
N ALA A 81 11.84 -2.62 -11.44
CA ALA A 81 11.23 -2.12 -10.22
C ALA A 81 10.42 -0.86 -10.49
N ILE A 82 9.20 -0.79 -9.95
CA ILE A 82 8.37 0.42 -9.97
C ILE A 82 9.04 1.51 -9.11
N PHE A 83 9.56 1.11 -7.95
CA PHE A 83 10.17 2.01 -6.97
C PHE A 83 11.69 1.81 -6.90
N ALA A 84 12.39 2.27 -7.93
CA ALA A 84 13.85 2.26 -7.99
C ALA A 84 14.49 3.57 -7.50
N SER A 85 15.73 3.48 -7.03
CA SER A 85 16.59 4.65 -6.82
C SER A 85 17.05 5.23 -8.17
N ARG A 86 17.62 6.45 -8.15
CA ARG A 86 18.23 7.05 -9.35
C ARG A 86 19.36 6.21 -9.96
N ARG A 87 19.93 5.28 -9.18
CA ARG A 87 20.98 4.33 -9.64
C ARG A 87 20.41 2.99 -10.09
N GLY A 88 19.09 2.86 -10.21
CA GLY A 88 18.42 1.60 -10.59
C GLY A 88 18.38 0.53 -9.50
N THR A 89 18.79 0.84 -8.26
CA THR A 89 18.77 -0.11 -7.14
C THR A 89 17.44 -0.10 -6.39
N TRP A 90 17.14 -1.17 -5.66
CA TRP A 90 16.03 -1.19 -4.69
C TRP A 90 16.12 -0.02 -3.70
N LEU A 91 14.96 0.61 -3.42
CA LEU A 91 14.87 1.65 -2.40
C LEU A 91 14.94 1.05 -0.99
N SER A 92 15.74 1.64 -0.12
CA SER A 92 15.76 1.27 1.29
C SER A 92 14.44 1.66 1.97
N PRO A 93 13.71 0.72 2.60
CA PRO A 93 12.54 1.04 3.40
C PRO A 93 12.85 2.03 4.54
N ASN A 94 14.07 2.01 5.09
CA ASN A 94 14.49 2.93 6.15
C ASN A 94 14.68 4.36 5.61
N ASN A 95 15.27 4.51 4.43
CA ASN A 95 15.38 5.84 3.80
C ASN A 95 14.01 6.38 3.42
N VAL A 96 13.10 5.55 2.89
CA VAL A 96 11.72 5.97 2.58
C VAL A 96 10.98 6.40 3.85
N ARG A 97 11.12 5.64 4.96
CA ARG A 97 10.56 6.05 6.26
C ARG A 97 11.13 7.36 6.77
N ARG A 98 12.43 7.59 6.59
CA ARG A 98 13.09 8.86 6.97
C ARG A 98 12.53 10.03 6.16
N GLN A 99 12.53 9.91 4.83
CA GLN A 99 11.98 10.94 3.93
C GLN A 99 10.50 11.22 4.24
N TRP A 100 9.72 10.19 4.52
CA TRP A 100 8.31 10.33 4.91
C TRP A 100 8.12 11.05 6.25
N ARG A 101 9.02 10.84 7.22
CA ARG A 101 9.02 11.58 8.48
C ARG A 101 9.38 13.05 8.26
N GLU A 102 10.42 13.31 7.48
CA GLU A 102 10.85 14.67 7.13
C GLU A 102 9.73 15.44 6.41
N ALA A 103 9.08 14.82 5.44
CA ALA A 103 8.00 15.44 4.66
C ALA A 103 6.75 15.85 5.46
N ARG A 104 6.63 15.40 6.73
CA ARG A 104 5.48 15.70 7.60
C ARG A 104 5.90 16.19 8.97
N ALA A 105 7.17 16.55 9.15
CA ALA A 105 7.67 17.03 10.42
C ALA A 105 6.89 18.28 10.89
N ASP A 106 6.52 19.14 9.94
CA ASP A 106 5.83 20.42 10.19
C ASP A 106 4.33 20.36 9.89
N THR A 107 3.73 19.16 9.96
CA THR A 107 2.28 18.98 9.78
C THR A 107 1.66 18.26 10.98
N ASP A 108 0.34 18.31 11.08
CA ASP A 108 -0.46 17.53 12.03
C ASP A 108 -0.41 16.02 11.77
N LEU A 109 0.32 15.57 10.73
CA LEU A 109 0.45 14.17 10.32
C LEU A 109 1.76 13.52 10.78
N ALA A 110 2.51 14.15 11.69
CA ALA A 110 3.76 13.61 12.23
C ALA A 110 3.59 12.18 12.81
N TRP A 111 2.42 11.88 13.37
CA TRP A 111 2.05 10.58 13.96
C TRP A 111 1.77 9.48 12.92
N VAL A 112 1.46 9.84 11.66
CA VAL A 112 1.13 8.86 10.63
C VAL A 112 2.41 8.10 10.25
N THR A 113 2.34 6.78 10.09
CA THR A 113 3.48 5.93 9.70
C THR A 113 3.05 4.96 8.60
N PRO A 114 3.98 4.22 7.94
CA PRO A 114 3.59 3.11 7.07
C PRO A 114 2.64 2.10 7.74
N HIS A 115 2.79 1.89 9.05
CA HIS A 115 1.91 1.00 9.81
C HIS A 115 0.52 1.61 10.01
N THR A 116 0.42 2.94 10.14
CA THR A 116 -0.86 3.65 10.18
C THR A 116 -1.68 3.38 8.93
N PHE A 117 -1.09 3.46 7.73
CA PHE A 117 -1.82 3.14 6.49
C PHE A 117 -2.42 1.73 6.48
N ARG A 118 -1.64 0.76 6.95
CA ARG A 118 -2.11 -0.63 7.04
C ARG A 118 -3.29 -0.76 8.01
N LYS A 119 -3.22 -0.09 9.17
CA LYS A 119 -4.32 -0.05 10.15
C LYS A 119 -5.57 0.62 9.56
N THR A 120 -5.43 1.78 8.91
CA THR A 120 -6.54 2.48 8.26
C THR A 120 -7.25 1.59 7.24
N VAL A 121 -6.49 0.91 6.37
CA VAL A 121 -7.05 -0.04 5.40
C VAL A 121 -7.76 -1.21 6.09
N ALA A 122 -7.14 -1.79 7.13
CA ALA A 122 -7.72 -2.88 7.88
C ALA A 122 -9.07 -2.52 8.49
N THR A 123 -9.10 -1.38 9.19
CA THR A 123 -10.29 -0.88 9.88
C THR A 123 -11.40 -0.57 8.89
N LEU A 124 -11.11 0.19 7.82
CA LEU A 124 -12.10 0.56 6.83
C LEU A 124 -12.73 -0.67 6.17
N ILE A 125 -11.93 -1.65 5.75
CA ILE A 125 -12.48 -2.87 5.14
C ILE A 125 -13.32 -3.65 6.15
N LYS A 126 -12.85 -3.77 7.40
CA LYS A 126 -13.59 -4.49 8.45
C LYS A 126 -14.94 -3.84 8.76
N GLU A 127 -15.00 -2.51 8.78
CA GLU A 127 -16.23 -1.76 9.06
C GLU A 127 -17.25 -1.86 7.94
N GLU A 128 -16.80 -1.92 6.69
CA GLU A 128 -17.67 -1.98 5.50
C GLU A 128 -17.99 -3.41 5.05
N THR A 129 -17.18 -4.38 5.46
CA THR A 129 -17.33 -5.81 5.12
C THR A 129 -17.19 -6.67 6.36
N ASP A 130 -16.06 -7.36 6.52
CA ASP A 130 -15.80 -8.26 7.63
C ASP A 130 -14.29 -8.40 7.91
N THR A 131 -13.98 -9.06 9.03
CA THR A 131 -12.59 -9.28 9.46
C THR A 131 -11.83 -10.22 8.52
N LYS A 132 -12.52 -11.15 7.85
CA LYS A 132 -11.91 -12.13 6.94
C LYS A 132 -11.43 -11.46 5.65
N SER A 133 -12.22 -10.56 5.10
CA SER A 133 -11.91 -9.73 3.93
C SER A 133 -10.74 -8.79 4.21
N ALA A 134 -10.73 -8.15 5.39
CA ALA A 134 -9.58 -7.37 5.84
C ALA A 134 -8.31 -8.24 5.98
N ALA A 135 -8.41 -9.44 6.56
CA ALA A 135 -7.27 -10.34 6.71
C ALA A 135 -6.72 -10.81 5.35
N ALA A 136 -7.60 -11.17 4.40
CA ALA A 136 -7.23 -11.57 3.05
C ALA A 136 -6.55 -10.42 2.29
N GLN A 137 -7.11 -9.19 2.33
CA GLN A 137 -6.51 -8.01 1.70
C GLN A 137 -5.09 -7.72 2.24
N LEU A 138 -4.89 -7.93 3.54
CA LEU A 138 -3.63 -7.62 4.20
C LEU A 138 -2.60 -8.74 4.09
N GLY A 139 -3.01 -9.94 3.66
CA GLY A 139 -2.15 -11.13 3.65
C GLY A 139 -1.75 -11.56 5.05
N HIS A 140 -2.72 -11.66 5.96
CA HIS A 140 -2.54 -12.33 7.25
C HIS A 140 -2.78 -13.83 7.07
N SER A 141 -1.80 -14.65 7.45
CA SER A 141 -2.00 -16.10 7.63
C SER A 141 -2.49 -16.35 9.06
N SER A 142 -3.44 -17.27 9.25
CA SER A 142 -3.43 -18.10 10.46
C SER A 142 -2.14 -18.93 10.42
N GLU A 143 -1.48 -19.15 11.56
CA GLU A 143 -0.09 -19.65 11.70
C GLU A 143 0.24 -21.04 11.12
N GLU A 144 -0.63 -21.67 10.32
CA GLU A 144 -0.40 -23.00 9.75
C GLU A 144 -0.57 -23.00 8.23
N VAL A 145 0.44 -22.53 7.49
CA VAL A 145 0.71 -23.08 6.16
C VAL A 145 2.22 -23.12 5.97
N THR A 146 2.79 -24.28 6.25
CA THR A 146 4.09 -24.67 5.73
C THR A 146 3.82 -25.42 4.44
N ALA A 147 4.00 -24.79 3.28
CA ALA A 147 3.94 -25.51 2.02
C ALA A 147 5.07 -25.08 1.07
N THR A 148 5.81 -26.10 0.66
CA THR A 148 6.89 -26.09 -0.33
C THR A 148 6.49 -25.29 -1.58
N HIS A 149 7.30 -24.30 -1.92
CA HIS A 149 7.12 -23.49 -3.12
C HIS A 149 7.27 -24.34 -4.39
N TYR A 150 6.16 -24.68 -5.05
CA TYR A 150 6.06 -24.86 -6.50
C TYR A 150 4.56 -24.93 -6.91
N ILE A 151 4.18 -24.19 -7.98
CA ILE A 151 2.91 -24.28 -8.73
C ILE A 151 1.62 -23.97 -7.94
N ALA A 152 1.53 -22.83 -7.25
CA ALA A 152 0.24 -22.29 -6.79
C ALA A 152 -0.02 -20.92 -7.44
N LYS A 153 -1.25 -20.66 -7.90
CA LYS A 153 -1.67 -19.32 -8.31
C LYS A 153 -1.88 -18.45 -7.05
N PRO A 154 -1.59 -17.14 -7.08
CA PRO A 154 -1.89 -16.26 -5.95
C PRO A 154 -3.37 -16.34 -5.59
N ALA A 155 -3.69 -16.39 -4.30
CA ALA A 155 -5.06 -16.21 -3.85
C ALA A 155 -5.51 -14.77 -4.15
N GLN A 156 -6.67 -14.62 -4.79
CA GLN A 156 -7.27 -13.30 -4.98
C GLN A 156 -8.00 -12.89 -3.70
N ALA A 157 -7.59 -11.75 -3.14
CA ALA A 157 -8.33 -11.12 -2.05
C ALA A 157 -9.71 -10.66 -2.56
N PRO A 158 -10.73 -10.60 -1.68
CA PRO A 158 -12.01 -9.99 -2.02
C PRO A 158 -11.81 -8.60 -2.62
N ASP A 159 -12.60 -8.27 -3.63
CA ASP A 159 -12.53 -6.95 -4.24
C ASP A 159 -13.08 -5.89 -3.28
N VAL A 160 -12.17 -5.07 -2.76
CA VAL A 160 -12.44 -3.95 -1.86
C VAL A 160 -12.04 -2.62 -2.50
N SER A 161 -11.81 -2.59 -3.82
CA SER A 161 -11.29 -1.41 -4.52
C SER A 161 -12.20 -0.20 -4.38
N ASP A 162 -13.53 -0.38 -4.49
CA ASP A 162 -14.51 0.70 -4.30
C ASP A 162 -14.52 1.25 -2.86
N ILE A 163 -14.28 0.39 -1.86
CA ILE A 163 -14.12 0.83 -0.46
C ILE A 163 -12.85 1.67 -0.32
N LEU A 164 -11.74 1.20 -0.88
CA LEU A 164 -10.45 1.89 -0.79
C LEU A 164 -10.41 3.17 -1.62
N GLU A 165 -11.20 3.28 -2.68
CA GLU A 165 -11.33 4.49 -3.50
C GLU A 165 -11.71 5.73 -2.68
N ARG A 166 -12.47 5.54 -1.59
CA ARG A 166 -12.84 6.61 -0.64
C ARG A 166 -11.62 7.30 -0.02
N LEU A 167 -10.49 6.60 0.09
CA LEU A 167 -9.24 7.12 0.64
C LEU A 167 -8.50 8.05 -0.34
N GLY A 168 -8.84 8.02 -1.63
CA GLY A 168 -8.23 8.88 -2.67
C GLY A 168 -9.14 10.01 -3.15
N THR A 169 -10.42 10.02 -2.77
CA THR A 169 -11.44 10.93 -3.31
C THR A 169 -11.87 12.04 -2.34
N ASP A 170 -11.42 12.02 -1.07
CA ASP A 170 -11.84 13.01 -0.07
C ASP A 170 -11.06 14.35 -0.13
N HIS A 171 -10.81 14.83 -1.34
CA HIS A 171 -10.34 16.20 -1.59
C HIS A 171 -11.53 17.16 -1.70
N GLY A 172 -12.39 17.28 -0.68
CA GLY A 172 -13.61 18.08 -0.89
C GLY A 172 -14.51 18.52 0.25
N LYS A 173 -14.48 17.93 1.45
CA LYS A 173 -15.26 18.48 2.57
C LYS A 173 -14.37 19.34 3.48
N ARG A 174 -14.13 20.59 3.07
CA ARG A 174 -13.75 21.62 4.05
C ARG A 174 -14.88 21.70 5.06
N HIS A 175 -14.63 21.29 6.30
CA HIS A 175 -15.46 21.69 7.43
C HIS A 175 -15.43 23.23 7.47
N SER A 176 -16.48 23.88 7.00
CA SER A 176 -16.71 25.28 7.37
C SER A 176 -17.01 25.29 8.86
N PRO A 177 -16.30 26.08 9.69
CA PRO A 177 -16.71 26.26 11.07
C PRO A 177 -18.11 26.88 11.06
N ALA A 178 -19.03 26.27 11.81
CA ALA A 178 -20.38 26.80 11.99
C ALA A 178 -20.30 28.25 12.50
N PRO A 179 -21.18 29.16 12.05
CA PRO A 179 -21.19 30.53 12.55
C PRO A 179 -21.45 30.51 14.06
N ALA A 180 -20.61 31.23 14.81
CA ALA A 180 -20.78 31.41 16.24
C ALA A 180 -22.18 31.97 16.52
N ALA A 181 -22.91 31.31 17.43
CA ALA A 181 -24.19 31.78 17.91
C ALA A 181 -24.03 33.18 18.54
N PRO A 182 -25.03 34.07 18.40
CA PRO A 182 -24.99 35.38 19.00
C PRO A 182 -24.95 35.25 20.53
N ASN A 183 -24.10 36.06 21.14
CA ASN A 183 -23.91 36.12 22.58
C ASN A 183 -25.10 36.88 23.20
N ASP A 184 -26.11 36.15 23.65
CA ASP A 184 -27.21 36.71 24.44
C ASP A 184 -26.71 37.00 25.87
N ALA A 185 -26.14 38.19 26.04
CA ALA A 185 -25.90 38.77 27.34
C ALA A 185 -27.22 39.33 27.88
N HIS A 186 -27.88 38.57 28.76
CA HIS A 186 -28.87 39.12 29.67
C HIS A 186 -28.18 39.77 30.86
N GLY A 187 -28.31 41.08 30.95
CA GLY A 187 -28.21 41.90 32.15
C GLY A 187 -29.47 42.76 32.25
#